data_AF-A0A173T1C2-F1
#
_entry.id   AF-A0A173T1C2-F1
#
_cell.length_a   1.000
_cell.length_b   1.000
_cell.length_c   1.000
_cell.angle_alpha   90.00
_cell.angle_beta   90.00
_cell.angle_gamma   90.00
#
_symmetry.space_group_name_H-M   'P 1'
#
loop_
_entity.id
_entity.type
_entity.pdbx_description
1 polymer ?
#
loop_
_entity_poly.entity_id
_entity_poly.type
_entity_poly.pdbx_seq_one_letter_code
_entity_poly.pdbx_strand_id
1 'polypeptide(L)'
;MLTNGETFSYDKNEIESYVVTGLKYVPVKVKTEDYEAFKAAYTVVENGSTLSGGFSEGNLKNYTDLVAEVTENTNGLKTVTQNEDGSFSFAARVNNGTDSGIKVAALKTAENITTTVKEASGSYGEFLRVDLTGEDYGALGADMQAVEWTYYGSDSTYTDPLQSYGTKFASDNWMHKAQGIQLGLTDSLRCKLPAGTDGTGYWTITVYALGYNDYTVKFKVTDANIVKDEEETVDTTALEAAIKSAENLTESDYTAASWSDLCVELKEAKDELAAPHTQSTVDQATEHLNAAIKALVKAETKEETKTDVTKLNAVIEKAEALKQSDYTAESWKNLQTALDVAKKLTDATAEQTVVDQAASDLETAILALVKADTENTGTTDKKKKPAVGTVKTVGQIKYKVTGKNTVTVNKYAKKNITKASIPATVKINGYTFKVTAIADSAFSGCSKLTKVTVGSNVKAIGNKAFYKCTKLTTFTASSTGLNKIGKEAFSGDKKLANITLKTTKLKKSGVGKDAFKNIKKNATFKVPEKKVSDYKAIFKSKGAGKNIKVKKL
;
A
#
# COMPACT_ATOMS: atom_id res chain seq x y z
N MET A 1 -0.09 -32.63 48.49
CA MET A 1 0.38 -33.99 48.80
C MET A 1 0.85 -34.61 47.50
N LEU A 2 2.14 -34.91 47.39
CA LEU A 2 2.78 -35.52 46.23
C LEU A 2 2.35 -36.98 46.08
N THR A 3 2.67 -37.60 44.94
CA THR A 3 2.31 -39.01 44.65
C THR A 3 2.92 -40.01 45.63
N ASN A 4 3.98 -39.64 46.35
CA ASN A 4 4.60 -40.44 47.41
C ASN A 4 3.97 -40.22 48.81
N GLY A 5 2.88 -39.45 48.90
CA GLY A 5 2.22 -39.14 50.18
C GLY A 5 2.85 -37.99 50.96
N GLU A 6 3.94 -37.39 50.49
CA GLU A 6 4.56 -36.24 51.17
C GLU A 6 3.74 -34.96 50.96
N THR A 7 3.65 -34.14 51.99
CA THR A 7 3.00 -32.83 51.89
C THR A 7 4.04 -31.79 51.48
N PHE A 8 3.92 -31.28 50.25
CA PHE A 8 4.68 -30.15 49.76
C PHE A 8 3.89 -28.86 50.00
N SER A 9 4.53 -27.88 50.64
CA SER A 9 4.00 -26.51 50.80
C SER A 9 4.76 -25.59 49.86
N TYR A 10 4.04 -24.72 49.15
CA TYR A 10 4.61 -23.72 48.24
C TYR A 10 3.94 -22.38 48.47
N ASP A 11 4.65 -21.28 48.21
CA ASP A 11 4.01 -19.98 48.05
C ASP A 11 3.38 -19.93 46.65
N LYS A 12 2.07 -19.70 46.57
CA LYS A 12 1.36 -19.58 45.30
C LYS A 12 1.93 -18.45 44.42
N ASN A 13 2.54 -17.43 45.03
CA ASN A 13 3.17 -16.32 44.33
C ASN A 13 4.50 -16.72 43.68
N GLU A 14 5.07 -17.88 44.05
CA GLU A 14 6.30 -18.44 43.47
C GLU A 14 6.03 -19.41 42.31
N ILE A 15 4.76 -19.78 42.05
CA ILE A 15 4.40 -20.59 40.88
C ILE A 15 4.19 -19.68 39.68
N GLU A 16 5.17 -19.64 38.78
CA GLU A 16 5.09 -18.89 37.52
C GLU A 16 4.16 -19.57 36.50
N SER A 17 4.12 -20.90 36.49
CA SER A 17 3.28 -21.68 35.56
C SER A 17 3.00 -23.10 36.06
N TYR A 18 1.96 -23.72 35.53
CA TYR A 18 1.64 -25.13 35.74
C TYR A 18 1.22 -25.77 34.41
N VAL A 19 1.33 -27.09 34.32
CA VAL A 19 0.90 -27.86 33.14
C VAL A 19 0.00 -29.00 33.60
N VAL A 20 -1.23 -29.04 33.06
CA VAL A 20 -2.14 -30.17 33.21
C VAL A 20 -1.93 -31.10 32.03
N THR A 21 -1.34 -32.28 32.27
CA THR A 21 -0.97 -33.22 31.21
C THR A 21 -2.09 -34.16 30.81
N GLY A 22 -3.16 -34.29 31.62
CA GLY A 22 -4.33 -35.09 31.31
C GLY A 22 -5.03 -35.65 32.54
N LEU A 23 -5.81 -36.71 32.32
CA LEU A 23 -6.51 -37.45 33.37
C LEU A 23 -5.55 -38.39 34.09
N LYS A 24 -5.67 -38.49 35.41
CA LYS A 24 -4.82 -39.37 36.23
C LYS A 24 -5.14 -40.85 36.02
N TYR A 25 -6.43 -41.20 35.97
CA TYR A 25 -6.88 -42.58 35.80
C TYR A 25 -7.94 -42.64 34.70
N VAL A 26 -7.74 -43.53 33.75
CA VAL A 26 -8.70 -43.83 32.68
C VAL A 26 -8.83 -45.34 32.60
N PRO A 27 -10.02 -45.93 32.84
CA PRO A 27 -10.21 -47.37 32.71
C PRO A 27 -10.06 -47.77 31.24
N VAL A 28 -9.17 -48.73 30.97
CA VAL A 28 -8.85 -49.15 29.60
C VAL A 28 -8.90 -50.66 29.42
N LYS A 29 -9.30 -51.09 28.23
CA LYS A 29 -9.19 -52.47 27.74
C LYS A 29 -8.12 -52.51 26.66
N VAL A 30 -7.03 -53.23 26.91
CA VAL A 30 -5.89 -53.37 25.99
C VAL A 30 -5.80 -54.83 25.55
N LYS A 31 -5.47 -55.08 24.29
CA LYS A 31 -5.21 -56.45 23.80
C LYS A 31 -3.92 -56.98 24.43
N THR A 32 -3.90 -58.28 24.74
CA THR A 32 -2.74 -58.93 25.37
C THR A 32 -1.45 -58.74 24.57
N GLU A 33 -1.53 -58.84 23.24
CA GLU A 33 -0.39 -58.67 22.32
C GLU A 33 0.16 -57.23 22.31
N ASP A 34 -0.67 -56.23 22.57
CA ASP A 34 -0.32 -54.81 22.56
C ASP A 34 0.15 -54.31 23.95
N TYR A 35 -0.01 -55.13 25.00
CA TYR A 35 0.08 -54.69 26.39
C TYR A 35 1.47 -54.17 26.79
N GLU A 36 2.53 -54.86 26.38
CA GLU A 36 3.90 -54.43 26.69
C GLU A 36 4.26 -53.10 25.99
N ALA A 37 3.81 -52.92 24.75
CA ALA A 37 3.98 -51.65 24.05
C ALA A 37 3.16 -50.52 24.70
N PHE A 38 1.95 -50.84 25.18
CA PHE A 38 1.11 -49.88 25.89
C PHE A 38 1.74 -49.42 27.21
N LYS A 39 2.29 -50.35 28.01
CA LYS A 39 3.05 -50.04 29.24
C LYS A 39 4.30 -49.21 28.99
N ALA A 40 4.93 -49.36 27.82
CA ALA A 40 6.06 -48.52 27.44
C ALA A 40 5.64 -47.08 27.09
N ALA A 41 4.41 -46.89 26.61
CA ALA A 41 3.88 -45.58 26.20
C ALA A 41 3.12 -44.83 27.31
N TYR A 42 2.51 -45.56 28.25
CA TYR A 42 1.65 -45.00 29.30
C TYR A 42 2.00 -45.54 30.68
N THR A 43 1.76 -44.73 31.71
CA THR A 43 1.78 -45.21 33.10
C THR A 43 0.54 -46.05 33.36
N VAL A 44 0.73 -47.35 33.63
CA VAL A 44 -0.35 -48.31 33.85
C VAL A 44 -0.47 -48.65 35.33
N VAL A 45 -1.70 -48.60 35.84
CA VAL A 45 -2.07 -49.14 37.15
C VAL A 45 -2.84 -50.44 36.92
N GLU A 46 -2.23 -51.56 37.26
CA GLU A 46 -2.85 -52.88 37.10
C GLU A 46 -3.93 -53.11 38.16
N ASN A 47 -4.95 -53.91 37.82
CA ASN A 47 -5.96 -54.36 38.77
C ASN A 47 -5.31 -54.96 40.02
N GLY A 48 -5.85 -54.62 41.20
CA GLY A 48 -5.27 -54.98 42.50
C GLY A 48 -4.28 -53.94 43.06
N SER A 49 -3.86 -52.96 42.27
CA SER A 49 -3.01 -51.85 42.73
C SER A 49 -3.83 -50.71 43.33
N THR A 50 -3.20 -49.93 44.21
CA THR A 50 -3.84 -48.80 44.90
C THR A 50 -3.97 -47.57 43.99
N LEU A 51 -5.14 -46.93 44.05
CA LEU A 51 -5.44 -45.63 43.47
C LEU A 51 -5.42 -44.57 44.58
N SER A 52 -4.84 -43.42 44.26
CA SER A 52 -4.91 -42.22 45.09
C SER A 52 -5.06 -40.98 44.21
N GLY A 53 -5.82 -39.99 44.63
CA GLY A 53 -6.07 -38.82 43.80
C GLY A 53 -7.24 -37.98 44.30
N GLY A 54 -7.81 -37.19 43.40
CA GLY A 54 -8.88 -36.26 43.72
C GLY A 54 -8.35 -34.96 44.33
N PHE A 55 -9.27 -34.03 44.54
CA PHE A 55 -8.98 -32.70 45.07
C PHE A 55 -9.47 -32.56 46.51
N SER A 56 -8.68 -31.88 47.35
CA SER A 56 -9.09 -31.51 48.70
C SER A 56 -9.20 -30.00 48.81
N GLU A 57 -10.42 -29.48 49.00
CA GLU A 57 -10.70 -28.08 49.34
C GLU A 57 -12.15 -27.94 49.78
N GLY A 58 -12.39 -27.29 50.92
CA GLY A 58 -13.74 -27.16 51.47
C GLY A 58 -14.40 -28.52 51.70
N ASN A 59 -15.53 -28.75 51.03
CA ASN A 59 -16.28 -30.01 51.09
C ASN A 59 -15.74 -31.11 50.16
N LEU A 60 -14.77 -30.81 49.31
CA LEU A 60 -14.11 -31.82 48.48
C LEU A 60 -13.06 -32.58 49.29
N LYS A 61 -13.06 -33.91 49.15
CA LYS A 61 -12.13 -34.81 49.82
C LYS A 61 -11.43 -35.67 48.80
N ASN A 62 -10.11 -35.59 48.74
CA ASN A 62 -9.30 -36.54 48.01
C ASN A 62 -9.61 -37.98 48.42
N TYR A 63 -9.47 -38.90 47.48
CA TYR A 63 -9.57 -40.33 47.73
C TYR A 63 -8.18 -40.94 47.90
N THR A 64 -8.05 -41.80 48.89
CA THR A 64 -6.88 -42.63 49.14
C THR A 64 -7.32 -44.08 49.29
N ASP A 65 -6.37 -45.01 49.12
CA ASP A 65 -6.54 -46.42 49.46
C ASP A 65 -7.63 -47.18 48.68
N LEU A 66 -8.12 -46.60 47.57
CA LEU A 66 -8.97 -47.32 46.62
C LEU A 66 -8.11 -48.35 45.88
N VAL A 67 -8.69 -49.46 45.42
CA VAL A 67 -7.95 -50.50 44.69
C VAL A 67 -8.57 -50.67 43.32
N ALA A 68 -7.78 -50.67 42.25
CA ALA A 68 -8.28 -50.83 40.88
C ALA A 68 -8.89 -52.21 40.64
N GLU A 69 -10.08 -52.25 40.02
CA GLU A 69 -10.73 -53.48 39.53
C GLU A 69 -11.53 -53.14 38.26
N VAL A 70 -10.81 -52.91 37.17
CA VAL A 70 -11.38 -52.64 35.85
C VAL A 70 -11.81 -53.94 35.18
N THR A 71 -13.06 -53.97 34.75
CA THR A 71 -13.74 -55.07 34.05
C THR A 71 -14.25 -54.58 32.69
N GLU A 72 -14.78 -55.50 31.87
CA GLU A 72 -15.46 -55.11 30.63
C GLU A 72 -16.75 -54.30 30.84
N ASN A 73 -17.34 -54.37 32.03
CA ASN A 73 -18.55 -53.64 32.41
C ASN A 73 -18.25 -52.35 33.18
N THR A 74 -16.99 -51.96 33.32
CA THR A 74 -16.61 -50.73 34.03
C THR A 74 -17.17 -49.50 33.32
N ASN A 75 -17.89 -48.65 34.05
CA ASN A 75 -18.37 -47.39 33.49
C ASN A 75 -17.18 -46.50 33.11
N GLY A 76 -17.22 -45.95 31.90
CA GLY A 76 -16.16 -45.14 31.34
C GLY A 76 -15.04 -45.91 30.63
N LEU A 77 -15.11 -47.25 30.56
CA LEU A 77 -14.08 -48.08 29.91
C LEU A 77 -13.82 -47.61 28.47
N LYS A 78 -12.54 -47.48 28.10
CA LYS A 78 -12.10 -47.21 26.73
C LYS A 78 -11.35 -48.41 26.16
N THR A 79 -11.76 -48.89 25.01
CA THR A 79 -10.98 -49.90 24.27
C THR A 79 -9.81 -49.23 23.57
N VAL A 80 -8.62 -49.77 23.76
CA VAL A 80 -7.37 -49.28 23.17
C VAL A 80 -7.05 -50.10 21.93
N THR A 81 -6.63 -49.41 20.88
CA THR A 81 -6.14 -50.00 19.63
C THR A 81 -4.75 -49.47 19.34
N GLN A 82 -3.76 -50.34 19.18
CA GLN A 82 -2.47 -49.93 18.62
C GLN A 82 -2.62 -49.68 17.11
N ASN A 83 -2.15 -48.53 16.66
CA ASN A 83 -2.13 -48.12 15.26
C ASN A 83 -0.89 -48.71 14.55
N GLU A 84 -0.91 -48.74 13.21
CA GLU A 84 0.21 -49.28 12.41
C GLU A 84 1.54 -48.56 12.65
N ASP A 85 1.50 -47.29 13.05
CA ASP A 85 2.68 -46.48 13.39
C ASP A 85 3.20 -46.69 14.82
N GLY A 86 2.58 -47.61 15.57
CA GLY A 86 2.90 -47.92 16.96
C GLY A 86 2.27 -47.00 18.00
N SER A 87 1.55 -45.94 17.59
CA SER A 87 0.77 -45.09 18.49
C SER A 87 -0.53 -45.78 18.96
N PHE A 88 -1.21 -45.21 19.95
CA PHE A 88 -2.44 -45.80 20.50
C PHE A 88 -3.65 -44.87 20.32
N SER A 89 -4.75 -45.45 19.83
CA SER A 89 -6.05 -44.82 19.73
C SER A 89 -6.98 -45.36 20.81
N PHE A 90 -7.88 -44.51 21.32
CA PHE A 90 -8.84 -44.87 22.36
C PHE A 90 -10.26 -44.71 21.82
N ALA A 91 -11.08 -45.75 21.95
CA ALA A 91 -12.48 -45.68 21.59
C ALA A 91 -13.27 -44.68 22.45
N ALA A 92 -14.49 -44.39 22.01
CA ALA A 92 -15.49 -43.76 22.87
C ALA A 92 -15.62 -44.56 24.17
N ARG A 93 -15.84 -43.85 25.27
CA ARG A 93 -16.01 -44.51 26.58
C ARG A 93 -17.36 -45.23 26.62
N VAL A 94 -17.45 -46.32 27.36
CA VAL A 94 -18.72 -46.99 27.67
C VAL A 94 -19.50 -46.14 28.68
N ASN A 95 -20.69 -45.67 28.34
CA ASN A 95 -21.49 -44.74 29.18
C ASN A 95 -22.59 -45.43 30.01
N ASN A 96 -22.66 -46.76 29.94
CA ASN A 96 -23.69 -47.59 30.58
C ASN A 96 -23.08 -48.80 31.29
N GLY A 97 -21.82 -48.68 31.73
CA GLY A 97 -21.18 -49.72 32.52
C GLY A 97 -21.85 -49.86 33.88
N THR A 98 -21.81 -51.06 34.45
CA THR A 98 -22.40 -51.38 35.76
C THR A 98 -21.37 -51.40 36.89
N ASP A 99 -20.07 -51.47 36.55
CA ASP A 99 -19.00 -51.65 37.53
C ASP A 99 -18.27 -50.31 37.76
N SER A 100 -17.82 -50.07 38.99
CA SER A 100 -17.15 -48.83 39.39
C SER A 100 -15.70 -48.70 38.91
N GLY A 101 -15.08 -49.82 38.52
CA GLY A 101 -13.63 -49.88 38.28
C GLY A 101 -12.80 -49.91 39.57
N ILE A 102 -13.45 -49.96 40.74
CA ILE A 102 -12.83 -49.97 42.06
C ILE A 102 -13.26 -51.25 42.79
N LYS A 103 -12.27 -51.97 43.31
CA LYS A 103 -12.46 -53.23 44.03
C LYS A 103 -13.44 -53.07 45.18
N VAL A 104 -14.40 -54.00 45.25
CA VAL A 104 -15.47 -54.06 46.27
C VAL A 104 -16.36 -52.81 46.41
N ALA A 105 -16.21 -51.80 45.54
CA ALA A 105 -17.05 -50.61 45.54
C ALA A 105 -18.14 -50.72 44.46
N ALA A 106 -19.39 -50.52 44.86
CA ALA A 106 -20.49 -50.41 43.92
C ALA A 106 -20.37 -49.12 43.09
N LEU A 107 -20.91 -49.13 41.87
CA LEU A 107 -21.03 -47.94 41.05
C LEU A 107 -21.99 -46.95 41.72
N LYS A 108 -21.50 -45.74 42.03
CA LYS A 108 -22.24 -44.72 42.77
C LYS A 108 -23.16 -43.92 41.85
N THR A 109 -24.26 -43.40 42.37
CA THR A 109 -25.10 -42.41 41.70
C THR A 109 -25.07 -41.13 42.53
N ALA A 110 -24.92 -39.98 41.88
CA ALA A 110 -25.05 -38.69 42.55
C ALA A 110 -26.50 -38.22 42.51
N GLU A 111 -27.04 -37.80 43.65
CA GLU A 111 -28.41 -37.35 43.84
C GLU A 111 -28.46 -35.99 44.55
N ASN A 112 -29.63 -35.38 44.64
CA ASN A 112 -29.86 -34.14 45.42
C ASN A 112 -28.93 -32.97 45.05
N ILE A 113 -28.47 -32.91 43.79
CA ILE A 113 -27.68 -31.81 43.26
C ILE A 113 -28.60 -30.75 42.62
N THR A 114 -28.43 -29.51 43.05
CA THR A 114 -29.10 -28.32 42.52
C THR A 114 -28.22 -27.65 41.47
N THR A 115 -28.82 -27.34 40.31
CA THR A 115 -28.15 -26.69 39.17
C THR A 115 -28.59 -25.24 39.05
N THR A 116 -27.65 -24.31 38.90
CA THR A 116 -27.91 -22.88 38.68
C THR A 116 -27.07 -22.36 37.52
N VAL A 117 -27.71 -21.88 36.45
CA VAL A 117 -27.02 -21.17 35.35
C VAL A 117 -26.79 -19.73 35.80
N LYS A 118 -25.55 -19.28 35.79
CA LYS A 118 -25.16 -17.96 36.30
C LYS A 118 -25.29 -16.89 35.21
N GLU A 119 -25.49 -15.65 35.63
CA GLU A 119 -25.32 -14.51 34.72
C GLU A 119 -23.85 -14.40 34.31
N ALA A 120 -23.63 -13.93 33.09
CA ALA A 120 -22.33 -13.75 32.49
C ALA A 120 -21.46 -12.76 33.31
N SER A 121 -20.22 -13.14 33.60
CA SER A 121 -19.27 -12.30 34.35
C SER A 121 -17.98 -11.99 33.59
N GLY A 122 -17.63 -12.81 32.59
CA GLY A 122 -16.45 -12.63 31.74
C GLY A 122 -15.10 -12.96 32.38
N SER A 123 -15.09 -13.45 33.63
CA SER A 123 -13.86 -13.76 34.35
C SER A 123 -13.19 -15.03 33.81
N TYR A 124 -11.85 -15.05 33.73
CA TYR A 124 -11.06 -16.21 33.27
C TYR A 124 -11.44 -16.72 31.85
N GLY A 125 -11.86 -15.83 30.95
CA GLY A 125 -12.31 -16.22 29.61
C GLY A 125 -13.61 -17.01 29.61
N GLU A 126 -14.40 -16.91 30.68
CA GLU A 126 -15.74 -17.50 30.80
C GLU A 126 -16.59 -17.15 29.57
N PHE A 127 -17.22 -18.17 29.01
CA PHE A 127 -18.29 -18.06 28.02
C PHE A 127 -19.65 -18.37 28.67
N LEU A 128 -19.71 -19.43 29.48
CA LEU A 128 -20.92 -19.89 30.16
C LEU A 128 -20.57 -20.53 31.51
N ARG A 129 -21.35 -20.24 32.56
CA ARG A 129 -21.13 -20.81 33.90
C ARG A 129 -22.37 -21.48 34.48
N VAL A 130 -22.16 -22.68 35.02
CA VAL A 130 -23.18 -23.45 35.74
C VAL A 130 -22.64 -23.92 37.09
N ASP A 131 -23.37 -23.60 38.15
CA ASP A 131 -23.06 -24.01 39.51
C ASP A 131 -23.87 -25.26 39.88
N LEU A 132 -23.19 -26.30 40.36
CA LEU A 132 -23.75 -27.53 40.93
C LEU A 132 -23.51 -27.53 42.44
N THR A 133 -24.59 -27.55 43.22
CA THR A 133 -24.58 -27.52 44.70
C THR A 133 -25.49 -28.64 45.23
N GLY A 134 -25.64 -28.82 46.55
CA GLY A 134 -26.49 -29.89 47.12
C GLY A 134 -25.76 -30.79 48.11
N GLU A 135 -26.26 -32.01 48.33
CA GLU A 135 -25.65 -32.94 49.28
C GLU A 135 -24.49 -33.72 48.64
N ASP A 136 -24.71 -34.31 47.46
CA ASP A 136 -23.72 -35.22 46.84
C ASP A 136 -22.66 -34.53 45.97
N TYR A 137 -22.75 -33.22 45.75
CA TYR A 137 -21.78 -32.53 44.87
C TYR A 137 -20.34 -32.70 45.38
N GLY A 138 -20.13 -32.76 46.70
CA GLY A 138 -18.80 -32.81 47.29
C GLY A 138 -18.04 -34.08 46.89
N ALA A 139 -18.72 -35.22 46.93
CA ALA A 139 -18.16 -36.51 46.55
C ALA A 139 -18.03 -36.64 45.03
N LEU A 140 -19.06 -36.23 44.26
CA LEU A 140 -19.02 -36.22 42.80
C LEU A 140 -17.86 -35.35 42.28
N GLY A 141 -17.70 -34.14 42.82
CA GLY A 141 -16.67 -33.19 42.40
C GLY A 141 -15.25 -33.62 42.78
N ALA A 142 -15.09 -34.31 43.90
CA ALA A 142 -13.77 -34.81 44.31
C ALA A 142 -13.28 -35.97 43.43
N ASP A 143 -14.20 -36.79 42.94
CA ASP A 143 -13.93 -37.92 42.04
C ASP A 143 -14.01 -37.54 40.55
N MET A 144 -14.36 -36.29 40.22
CA MET A 144 -14.53 -35.81 38.85
C MET A 144 -13.24 -35.94 38.04
N GLN A 145 -13.38 -36.52 36.85
CA GLN A 145 -12.29 -36.73 35.91
C GLN A 145 -12.44 -35.79 34.70
N ALA A 146 -13.63 -35.70 34.12
CA ALA A 146 -13.87 -34.95 32.90
C ALA A 146 -15.31 -34.42 32.84
N VAL A 147 -15.52 -33.43 31.98
CA VAL A 147 -16.83 -32.82 31.73
C VAL A 147 -17.06 -32.72 30.22
N GLU A 148 -18.24 -33.15 29.80
CA GLU A 148 -18.75 -32.93 28.44
C GLU A 148 -19.88 -31.91 28.48
N TRP A 149 -19.79 -30.91 27.62
CA TRP A 149 -20.86 -29.95 27.36
C TRP A 149 -21.52 -30.30 26.04
N THR A 150 -22.85 -30.35 25.99
CA THR A 150 -23.57 -30.64 24.74
C THR A 150 -24.61 -29.56 24.49
N TYR A 151 -24.59 -28.99 23.29
CA TYR A 151 -25.48 -27.93 22.84
C TYR A 151 -26.55 -28.48 21.90
N TYR A 152 -27.80 -28.10 22.14
CA TYR A 152 -28.99 -28.54 21.39
C TYR A 152 -29.68 -27.38 20.65
N GLY A 153 -29.13 -26.16 20.72
CA GLY A 153 -29.77 -25.00 20.10
C GLY A 153 -31.17 -24.76 20.66
N SER A 154 -32.16 -24.67 19.78
CA SER A 154 -33.56 -24.49 20.17
C SER A 154 -34.30 -25.78 20.58
N ASP A 155 -33.67 -26.97 20.51
CA ASP A 155 -34.31 -28.23 20.86
C ASP A 155 -34.47 -28.39 22.38
N SER A 156 -35.70 -28.18 22.85
CA SER A 156 -36.08 -28.32 24.27
C SER A 156 -36.23 -29.76 24.75
N THR A 157 -36.22 -30.73 23.84
CA THR A 157 -36.37 -32.16 24.15
C THR A 157 -35.04 -32.84 24.45
N TYR A 158 -33.91 -32.21 24.07
CA TYR A 158 -32.55 -32.70 24.23
C TYR A 158 -32.33 -34.04 23.52
N THR A 159 -32.88 -34.20 22.31
CA THR A 159 -32.75 -35.43 21.52
C THR A 159 -31.74 -35.28 20.40
N ASP A 160 -31.63 -34.08 19.80
CA ASP A 160 -30.82 -33.83 18.62
C ASP A 160 -29.68 -32.86 18.94
N PRO A 161 -28.52 -33.35 19.44
CA PRO A 161 -27.40 -32.49 19.77
C PRO A 161 -26.82 -31.84 18.51
N LEU A 162 -26.62 -30.53 18.54
CA LEU A 162 -25.92 -29.79 17.49
C LEU A 162 -24.40 -29.96 17.60
N GLN A 163 -23.88 -30.00 18.82
CA GLN A 163 -22.44 -30.14 19.07
C GLN A 163 -22.17 -30.61 20.51
N SER A 164 -21.17 -31.47 20.69
CA SER A 164 -20.63 -31.87 21.99
C SER A 164 -19.17 -31.46 22.12
N TYR A 165 -18.79 -31.02 23.31
CA TYR A 165 -17.47 -30.50 23.64
C TYR A 165 -16.86 -31.29 24.79
N GLY A 166 -15.87 -32.11 24.50
CA GLY A 166 -14.95 -32.62 25.51
C GLY A 166 -13.98 -31.51 25.91
N THR A 167 -13.87 -31.22 27.21
CA THR A 167 -13.12 -30.07 27.70
C THR A 167 -11.79 -30.46 28.34
N LYS A 168 -10.78 -29.59 28.24
CA LYS A 168 -9.56 -29.66 29.05
C LYS A 168 -9.70 -28.74 30.27
N PHE A 169 -9.52 -29.31 31.46
CA PHE A 169 -9.49 -28.52 32.68
C PHE A 169 -8.40 -27.46 32.64
N ALA A 170 -8.74 -26.27 33.16
CA ALA A 170 -7.90 -25.08 33.21
C ALA A 170 -7.50 -24.49 31.84
N SER A 171 -8.14 -24.93 30.75
CA SER A 171 -7.98 -24.38 29.40
C SER A 171 -9.34 -24.08 28.79
N ASP A 172 -10.16 -25.12 28.61
CA ASP A 172 -11.45 -25.04 27.93
C ASP A 172 -12.61 -25.02 28.94
N ASN A 173 -12.37 -25.58 30.12
CA ASN A 173 -13.30 -25.57 31.23
C ASN A 173 -12.55 -25.30 32.54
N TRP A 174 -13.09 -24.44 33.39
CA TRP A 174 -12.56 -24.20 34.74
C TRP A 174 -13.53 -24.70 35.81
N MET A 175 -12.96 -25.02 36.98
CA MET A 175 -13.72 -25.43 38.16
C MET A 175 -13.35 -24.56 39.36
N HIS A 176 -14.36 -24.01 40.02
CA HIS A 176 -14.23 -23.43 41.36
C HIS A 176 -15.10 -24.19 42.35
N LYS A 177 -14.60 -24.42 43.58
CA LYS A 177 -15.04 -25.56 44.41
C LYS A 177 -15.40 -25.27 45.87
N ALA A 178 -15.31 -24.01 46.30
CA ALA A 178 -15.37 -23.66 47.73
C ALA A 178 -16.72 -24.02 48.42
N GLN A 179 -17.85 -24.12 47.69
CA GLN A 179 -19.18 -24.40 48.25
C GLN A 179 -20.12 -25.15 47.28
N GLY A 180 -19.56 -25.77 46.25
CA GLY A 180 -20.28 -26.28 45.07
C GLY A 180 -19.29 -26.43 43.91
N ILE A 181 -19.62 -27.27 42.92
CA ILE A 181 -18.84 -27.38 41.68
C ILE A 181 -19.32 -26.28 40.72
N GLN A 182 -18.51 -25.25 40.51
CA GLN A 182 -18.78 -24.22 39.51
C GLN A 182 -18.05 -24.60 38.24
N LEU A 183 -18.78 -24.93 37.18
CA LEU A 183 -18.21 -25.30 35.88
C LEU A 183 -18.39 -24.15 34.92
N GLY A 184 -17.27 -23.61 34.44
CA GLY A 184 -17.26 -22.57 33.41
C GLY A 184 -16.69 -23.12 32.12
N LEU A 185 -17.46 -23.05 31.03
CA LEU A 185 -16.96 -23.23 29.66
C LEU A 185 -16.30 -21.91 29.25
N THR A 186 -15.10 -21.97 28.70
CA THR A 186 -14.41 -20.78 28.19
C THR A 186 -14.66 -20.58 26.71
N ASP A 187 -14.50 -19.36 26.21
CA ASP A 187 -14.43 -19.13 24.77
C ASP A 187 -13.07 -19.63 24.23
N SER A 188 -13.05 -20.90 23.80
CA SER A 188 -11.86 -21.55 23.27
C SER A 188 -12.10 -22.05 21.86
N LEU A 189 -11.02 -22.21 21.08
CA LEU A 189 -11.09 -22.80 19.74
C LEU A 189 -11.66 -24.23 19.74
N ARG A 190 -11.60 -24.95 20.86
CA ARG A 190 -12.20 -26.30 21.01
C ARG A 190 -13.71 -26.23 21.22
N CYS A 191 -14.20 -25.14 21.79
CA CYS A 191 -15.58 -24.94 22.23
C CYS A 191 -16.35 -23.99 21.30
N LYS A 192 -15.94 -23.90 20.04
CA LYS A 192 -16.62 -23.06 19.04
C LYS A 192 -18.03 -23.54 18.78
N LEU A 193 -18.97 -22.60 18.86
CA LEU A 193 -20.36 -22.83 18.54
C LEU A 193 -20.58 -23.18 17.06
N PRO A 194 -21.62 -23.98 16.74
CA PRO A 194 -22.08 -24.17 15.37
C PRO A 194 -22.37 -22.84 14.67
N ALA A 195 -22.08 -22.77 13.37
CA ALA A 195 -22.30 -21.55 12.59
C ALA A 195 -23.77 -21.10 12.66
N GLY A 196 -23.97 -19.79 12.87
CA GLY A 196 -25.31 -19.20 12.98
C GLY A 196 -25.98 -19.36 14.35
N THR A 197 -25.22 -19.79 15.37
CA THR A 197 -25.70 -19.86 16.76
C THR A 197 -24.87 -18.94 17.65
N ASP A 198 -25.49 -18.41 18.70
CA ASP A 198 -24.88 -17.54 19.71
C ASP A 198 -24.73 -18.22 21.08
N GLY A 199 -25.07 -19.51 21.15
CA GLY A 199 -25.03 -20.33 22.36
C GLY A 199 -26.27 -20.22 23.22
N THR A 200 -27.24 -19.34 22.90
CA THR A 200 -28.52 -19.34 23.60
C THR A 200 -29.30 -20.63 23.28
N GLY A 201 -30.13 -21.08 24.21
CA GLY A 201 -30.94 -22.29 24.03
C GLY A 201 -30.61 -23.40 25.03
N TYR A 202 -30.68 -24.65 24.60
CA TYR A 202 -30.68 -25.82 25.48
C TYR A 202 -29.33 -26.51 25.51
N TRP A 203 -28.87 -26.84 26.72
CA TRP A 203 -27.56 -27.41 26.98
C TRP A 203 -27.64 -28.53 28.02
N THR A 204 -26.74 -29.50 27.89
CA THR A 204 -26.42 -30.41 28.98
C THR A 204 -24.97 -30.28 29.41
N ILE A 205 -24.72 -30.56 30.68
CA ILE A 205 -23.40 -30.88 31.20
C ILE A 205 -23.45 -32.31 31.71
N THR A 206 -22.51 -33.14 31.26
CA THR A 206 -22.29 -34.48 31.79
C THR A 206 -20.96 -34.53 32.52
N VAL A 207 -21.02 -34.83 33.81
CA VAL A 207 -19.87 -35.00 34.69
C VAL A 207 -19.49 -36.48 34.74
N TYR A 208 -18.25 -36.78 34.38
CA TYR A 208 -17.66 -38.10 34.52
C TYR A 208 -16.77 -38.13 35.76
N ALA A 209 -17.10 -39.01 36.71
CA ALA A 209 -16.35 -39.16 37.96
C ALA A 209 -15.98 -40.63 38.20
N LEU A 210 -14.82 -40.83 38.83
CA LEU A 210 -14.28 -42.15 39.14
C LEU A 210 -15.27 -42.92 40.04
N GLY A 211 -15.70 -44.10 39.59
CA GLY A 211 -16.64 -44.94 40.35
C GLY A 211 -18.08 -44.43 40.41
N TYR A 212 -18.46 -43.48 39.55
CA TYR A 212 -19.83 -42.98 39.43
C TYR A 212 -20.48 -43.32 38.09
N ASN A 213 -21.81 -43.45 38.12
CA ASN A 213 -22.66 -43.23 36.96
C ASN A 213 -22.46 -41.81 36.43
N ASP A 214 -22.59 -41.65 35.12
CA ASP A 214 -22.50 -40.34 34.48
C ASP A 214 -23.60 -39.42 35.02
N TYR A 215 -23.22 -38.27 35.55
CA TYR A 215 -24.18 -37.32 36.10
C TYR A 215 -24.47 -36.22 35.09
N THR A 216 -25.70 -36.21 34.54
CA THR A 216 -26.10 -35.24 33.50
C THR A 216 -27.13 -34.26 34.04
N VAL A 217 -26.88 -32.97 33.83
CA VAL A 217 -27.84 -31.89 34.10
C VAL A 217 -28.29 -31.25 32.80
N LYS A 218 -29.57 -30.89 32.73
CA LYS A 218 -30.22 -30.20 31.61
C LYS A 218 -30.58 -28.79 32.04
N PHE A 219 -30.23 -27.80 31.23
CA PHE A 219 -30.54 -26.40 31.52
C PHE A 219 -30.71 -25.58 30.24
N LYS A 220 -31.36 -24.42 30.40
CA LYS A 220 -31.56 -23.45 29.33
C LYS A 220 -30.69 -22.21 29.61
N VAL A 221 -30.03 -21.74 28.57
CA VAL A 221 -29.16 -20.57 28.54
C VAL A 221 -29.88 -19.45 27.80
N THR A 222 -29.80 -18.25 28.35
CA THR A 222 -30.30 -17.01 27.73
C THR A 222 -29.16 -16.06 27.44
N ASP A 223 -29.43 -14.96 26.74
CA ASP A 223 -28.45 -13.89 26.51
C ASP A 223 -27.76 -13.41 27.79
N ALA A 224 -28.49 -13.34 28.91
CA ALA A 224 -27.92 -12.89 30.19
C ALA A 224 -26.88 -13.85 30.78
N ASN A 225 -26.82 -15.09 30.29
CA ASN A 225 -25.92 -16.13 30.80
C ASN A 225 -24.64 -16.28 29.97
N ILE A 226 -24.58 -15.63 28.80
CA ILE A 226 -23.49 -15.77 27.84
C ILE A 226 -22.61 -14.54 27.92
N VAL A 227 -21.33 -14.76 28.13
CA VAL A 227 -20.33 -13.72 27.93
C VAL A 227 -20.22 -13.53 26.43
N LYS A 228 -20.75 -12.40 25.96
CA LYS A 228 -20.58 -11.99 24.57
C LYS A 228 -19.15 -11.48 24.42
N ASP A 229 -18.58 -11.67 23.22
CA ASP A 229 -17.40 -10.92 22.84
C ASP A 229 -17.66 -9.46 23.19
N GLU A 230 -16.75 -8.84 23.95
CA GLU A 230 -16.77 -7.39 24.06
C GLU A 230 -16.76 -6.89 22.61
N GLU A 231 -17.79 -6.17 22.18
CA GLU A 231 -17.61 -5.25 21.06
C GLU A 231 -16.45 -4.37 21.52
N GLU A 232 -15.23 -4.65 21.06
CA GLU A 232 -14.16 -3.67 21.14
C GLU A 232 -14.73 -2.46 20.42
N THR A 233 -15.20 -1.48 21.18
CA THR A 233 -15.56 -0.19 20.63
C THR A 233 -14.25 0.40 20.16
N VAL A 234 -13.95 0.21 18.88
CA VAL A 234 -12.75 0.72 18.26
C VAL A 234 -12.82 2.25 18.33
N ASP A 235 -11.89 2.86 19.06
CA ASP A 235 -11.81 4.32 19.16
C ASP A 235 -11.18 4.88 17.89
N THR A 236 -11.99 5.55 17.07
CA THR A 236 -11.59 6.16 15.80
C THR A 236 -11.18 7.63 15.93
N THR A 237 -11.23 8.21 17.14
CA THR A 237 -11.05 9.66 17.35
C THR A 237 -9.73 10.18 16.75
N ALA A 238 -8.64 9.44 16.95
CA ALA A 238 -7.32 9.81 16.43
C ALA A 238 -7.22 9.67 14.91
N LEU A 239 -7.83 8.62 14.35
CA LEU A 239 -7.88 8.37 12.90
C LEU A 239 -8.69 9.45 12.18
N GLU A 240 -9.85 9.83 12.72
CA GLU A 240 -10.69 10.92 12.22
C GLU A 240 -9.92 12.26 12.22
N ALA A 241 -9.18 12.55 13.28
CA ALA A 241 -8.36 13.74 13.38
C ALA A 241 -7.21 13.75 12.35
N ALA A 242 -6.55 12.61 12.12
CA ALA A 242 -5.50 12.45 11.13
C ALA A 242 -6.04 12.61 9.69
N ILE A 243 -7.19 11.98 9.38
CA ILE A 243 -7.89 12.12 8.09
C ILE A 243 -8.24 13.58 7.85
N LYS A 244 -8.87 14.24 8.82
CA LYS A 244 -9.20 15.67 8.72
C LYS A 244 -7.95 16.53 8.51
N SER A 245 -6.84 16.20 9.17
CA SER A 245 -5.57 16.91 8.99
C SER A 245 -5.04 16.75 7.56
N ALA A 246 -5.07 15.52 7.01
CA ALA A 246 -4.67 15.25 5.63
C ALA A 246 -5.59 15.94 4.61
N GLU A 247 -6.91 15.93 4.81
CA GLU A 247 -7.89 16.54 3.92
C GLU A 247 -7.79 18.08 3.87
N ASN A 248 -7.27 18.71 4.93
CA ASN A 248 -7.02 20.15 4.96
C ASN A 248 -5.75 20.58 4.20
N LEU A 249 -4.96 19.62 3.70
CA LEU A 249 -3.75 19.92 2.95
C LEU A 249 -4.09 20.22 1.49
N THR A 250 -3.29 21.10 0.87
CA THR A 250 -3.48 21.48 -0.54
C THR A 250 -2.42 20.80 -1.40
N GLU A 251 -2.83 20.05 -2.43
CA GLU A 251 -1.94 19.29 -3.32
C GLU A 251 -0.79 20.12 -3.90
N SER A 252 -1.06 21.38 -4.27
CA SER A 252 -0.06 22.28 -4.87
C SER A 252 1.10 22.64 -3.95
N ASP A 253 0.96 22.46 -2.63
CA ASP A 253 1.97 22.83 -1.64
C ASP A 253 3.07 21.77 -1.50
N TYR A 254 2.90 20.60 -2.11
CA TYR A 254 3.74 19.43 -1.90
C TYR A 254 4.24 18.83 -3.22
N THR A 255 5.36 18.10 -3.17
CA THR A 255 5.86 17.42 -4.37
C THR A 255 4.87 16.33 -4.80
N ALA A 256 4.76 16.10 -6.12
CA ALA A 256 3.87 15.08 -6.65
C ALA A 256 4.17 13.66 -6.12
N ALA A 257 5.43 13.37 -5.75
CA ALA A 257 5.81 12.09 -5.17
C ALA A 257 5.27 11.94 -3.75
N SER A 258 5.60 12.88 -2.84
CA SER A 258 5.13 12.80 -1.45
C SER A 258 3.62 12.97 -1.31
N TRP A 259 2.99 13.71 -2.23
CA TRP A 259 1.53 13.82 -2.28
C TRP A 259 0.87 12.50 -2.71
N SER A 260 1.45 11.80 -3.70
CA SER A 260 0.97 10.49 -4.10
C SER A 260 1.06 9.47 -2.96
N ASP A 261 2.13 9.51 -2.16
CA ASP A 261 2.29 8.63 -1.00
C ASP A 261 1.24 8.94 0.08
N LEU A 262 0.97 10.22 0.36
CA LEU A 262 -0.12 10.64 1.24
C LEU A 262 -1.50 10.14 0.76
N CYS A 263 -1.79 10.21 -0.55
CA CYS A 263 -3.07 9.76 -1.09
C CYS A 263 -3.33 8.26 -0.89
N VAL A 264 -2.28 7.43 -0.88
CA VAL A 264 -2.39 6.00 -0.61
C VAL A 264 -2.81 5.78 0.84
N GLU A 265 -2.05 6.31 1.79
CA GLU A 265 -2.35 6.14 3.22
C GLU A 265 -3.68 6.78 3.61
N LEU A 266 -4.05 7.92 3.02
CA LEU A 266 -5.34 8.57 3.26
C LEU A 266 -6.51 7.71 2.77
N LYS A 267 -6.31 6.96 1.67
CA LYS A 267 -7.32 6.03 1.19
C LYS A 267 -7.47 4.84 2.14
N GLU A 268 -6.36 4.23 2.56
CA GLU A 268 -6.37 3.10 3.50
C GLU A 268 -6.99 3.51 4.85
N ALA A 269 -6.64 4.69 5.37
CA ALA A 269 -7.24 5.26 6.57
C ALA A 269 -8.75 5.49 6.46
N LYS A 270 -9.25 5.95 5.30
CA LYS A 270 -10.69 6.14 5.07
C LYS A 270 -11.44 4.82 4.91
N ASP A 271 -10.81 3.84 4.28
CA ASP A 271 -11.38 2.50 4.13
C ASP A 271 -11.49 1.82 5.52
N GLU A 272 -10.47 1.97 6.39
CA GLU A 272 -10.50 1.51 7.80
C GLU A 272 -11.53 2.27 8.64
N LEU A 273 -11.66 3.60 8.50
CA LEU A 273 -12.68 4.37 9.23
C LEU A 273 -14.11 3.98 8.85
N ALA A 274 -14.34 3.59 7.59
CA ALA A 274 -15.66 3.18 7.10
C ALA A 274 -16.09 1.80 7.62
N ALA A 275 -15.12 0.93 7.96
CA ALA A 275 -15.34 -0.39 8.52
C ALA A 275 -14.18 -0.78 9.46
N PRO A 276 -14.17 -0.27 10.72
CA PRO A 276 -13.08 -0.54 11.65
C PRO A 276 -12.96 -2.02 11.96
N HIS A 277 -11.76 -2.59 11.81
CA HIS A 277 -11.55 -4.02 12.03
C HIS A 277 -11.18 -4.33 13.48
N THR A 278 -10.13 -3.68 14.01
CA THR A 278 -9.61 -3.85 15.40
C THR A 278 -8.98 -2.54 15.87
N GLN A 279 -8.76 -2.36 17.18
CA GLN A 279 -8.01 -1.17 17.65
C GLN A 279 -6.59 -1.11 17.07
N SER A 280 -5.90 -2.25 16.95
CA SER A 280 -4.55 -2.28 16.38
C SER A 280 -4.49 -1.86 14.91
N THR A 281 -5.52 -2.18 14.10
CA THR A 281 -5.57 -1.77 12.69
C THR A 281 -5.89 -0.29 12.55
N VAL A 282 -6.77 0.24 13.40
CA VAL A 282 -7.04 1.69 13.48
C VAL A 282 -5.83 2.48 13.94
N ASP A 283 -5.09 1.99 14.94
CA ASP A 283 -3.85 2.60 15.40
C ASP A 283 -2.78 2.58 14.30
N GLN A 284 -2.62 1.46 13.60
CA GLN A 284 -1.67 1.34 12.49
C GLN A 284 -2.02 2.28 11.32
N ALA A 285 -3.30 2.35 10.93
CA ALA A 285 -3.75 3.28 9.88
C ALA A 285 -3.52 4.75 10.30
N THR A 286 -3.73 5.07 11.58
CA THR A 286 -3.46 6.39 12.16
C THR A 286 -1.96 6.72 12.12
N GLU A 287 -1.10 5.78 12.52
CA GLU A 287 0.34 5.93 12.50
C GLU A 287 0.88 6.12 11.07
N HIS A 288 0.44 5.29 10.12
CA HIS A 288 0.86 5.36 8.74
C HIS A 288 0.44 6.68 8.07
N LEU A 289 -0.82 7.10 8.27
CA LEU A 289 -1.29 8.37 7.74
C LEU A 289 -0.51 9.55 8.33
N ASN A 290 -0.29 9.57 9.64
CA ASN A 290 0.53 10.60 10.29
C ASN A 290 1.98 10.58 9.79
N ALA A 291 2.55 9.41 9.55
CA ALA A 291 3.88 9.26 8.98
C ALA A 291 3.94 9.84 7.56
N ALA A 292 2.93 9.58 6.72
CA ALA A 292 2.85 10.16 5.38
C ALA A 292 2.66 11.69 5.41
N ILE A 293 1.80 12.22 6.28
CA ILE A 293 1.66 13.67 6.51
C ILE A 293 3.01 14.27 6.90
N LYS A 294 3.76 13.64 7.81
CA LYS A 294 5.08 14.11 8.26
C LYS A 294 6.15 13.99 7.17
N ALA A 295 6.05 12.98 6.30
CA ALA A 295 6.97 12.73 5.20
C ALA A 295 6.70 13.63 3.98
N LEU A 296 5.63 14.43 4.01
CA LEU A 296 5.34 15.39 2.97
C LEU A 296 6.54 16.32 2.71
N VAL A 297 7.01 16.27 1.48
CA VAL A 297 8.02 17.18 0.99
C VAL A 297 7.28 18.37 0.40
N LYS A 298 7.46 19.55 0.99
CA LYS A 298 6.96 20.78 0.39
C LYS A 298 7.42 20.82 -1.07
N ALA A 299 6.49 21.12 -1.97
CA ALA A 299 6.85 21.51 -3.32
C ALA A 299 7.90 22.60 -3.16
N GLU A 300 8.99 22.53 -3.92
CA GLU A 300 9.91 23.66 -3.95
C GLU A 300 9.06 24.89 -4.22
N THR A 301 8.89 25.73 -3.20
CA THR A 301 8.71 27.13 -3.44
C THR A 301 9.90 27.45 -4.32
N LYS A 302 9.63 27.76 -5.59
CA LYS A 302 10.39 28.89 -6.14
C LYS A 302 10.32 29.91 -5.01
N GLU A 303 11.46 30.26 -4.42
CA GLU A 303 11.59 31.62 -3.92
C GLU A 303 10.88 32.44 -4.99
N GLU A 304 9.75 33.06 -4.64
CA GLU A 304 9.36 34.25 -5.35
C GLU A 304 10.47 35.24 -5.00
N THR A 305 11.60 35.10 -5.72
CA THR A 305 12.39 36.25 -6.08
C THR A 305 11.36 37.17 -6.70
N LYS A 306 10.89 38.15 -5.93
CA LYS A 306 10.10 39.25 -6.47
C LYS A 306 10.81 39.65 -7.75
N THR A 307 10.14 39.48 -8.88
CA THR A 307 10.75 39.71 -10.18
C THR A 307 11.33 41.12 -10.18
N ASP A 308 12.63 41.26 -10.43
CA ASP A 308 13.30 42.56 -10.47
C ASP A 308 12.72 43.34 -11.65
N VAL A 309 11.78 44.22 -11.34
CA VAL A 309 11.11 45.13 -12.28
C VAL A 309 11.82 46.48 -12.37
N THR A 310 12.95 46.68 -11.68
CA THR A 310 13.63 47.99 -11.63
C THR A 310 14.04 48.46 -13.03
N LYS A 311 14.53 47.55 -13.88
CA LYS A 311 14.85 47.87 -15.29
C LYS A 311 13.60 48.13 -16.13
N LEU A 312 12.54 47.34 -15.93
CA LEU A 312 11.29 47.52 -16.66
C LEU A 312 10.67 48.88 -16.36
N ASN A 313 10.60 49.27 -15.09
CA ASN A 313 10.08 50.57 -14.64
C ASN A 313 10.91 51.73 -15.19
N ALA A 314 12.25 51.63 -15.17
CA ALA A 314 13.12 52.66 -15.75
C ALA A 314 12.93 52.84 -17.27
N VAL A 315 12.64 51.78 -18.02
CA VAL A 315 12.38 51.86 -19.47
C VAL A 315 10.95 52.36 -19.74
N ILE A 316 9.98 52.05 -18.87
CA ILE A 316 8.62 52.61 -18.91
C ILE A 316 8.68 54.13 -18.72
N GLU A 317 9.38 54.63 -17.70
CA GLU A 317 9.55 56.07 -17.47
C GLU A 317 10.18 56.78 -18.68
N LYS A 318 11.21 56.17 -19.29
CA LYS A 318 11.83 56.69 -20.51
C LYS A 318 10.84 56.75 -21.67
N ALA A 319 9.98 55.75 -21.84
CA ALA A 319 8.97 55.73 -22.91
C ALA A 319 7.88 56.78 -22.67
N GLU A 320 7.43 56.94 -21.42
CA GLU A 320 6.38 57.90 -21.04
C GLU A 320 6.83 59.36 -21.14
N ALA A 321 8.14 59.62 -21.02
CA ALA A 321 8.71 60.95 -21.20
C ALA A 321 8.74 61.43 -22.67
N LEU A 322 8.50 60.52 -23.63
CA LEU A 322 8.50 60.84 -25.06
C LEU A 322 7.17 61.48 -25.47
N LYS A 323 7.19 62.35 -26.48
CA LYS A 323 5.98 63.03 -26.96
C LYS A 323 5.58 62.48 -28.31
N GLN A 324 4.30 62.11 -28.44
CA GLN A 324 3.75 61.53 -29.66
C GLN A 324 3.98 62.39 -30.90
N SER A 325 3.95 63.72 -30.74
CA SER A 325 4.16 64.69 -31.82
C SER A 325 5.54 64.60 -32.48
N ASP A 326 6.54 64.06 -31.78
CA ASP A 326 7.94 64.12 -32.20
C ASP A 326 8.32 62.93 -33.09
N TYR A 327 7.40 61.99 -33.30
CA TYR A 327 7.67 60.71 -33.96
C TYR A 327 6.56 60.31 -34.95
N THR A 328 6.91 59.47 -35.93
CA THR A 328 5.94 58.97 -36.91
C THR A 328 4.86 58.10 -36.25
N ALA A 329 3.62 58.18 -36.74
CA ALA A 329 2.47 57.45 -36.18
C ALA A 329 2.67 55.92 -36.12
N GLU A 330 3.38 55.31 -37.09
CA GLU A 330 3.67 53.86 -37.08
C GLU A 330 4.69 53.50 -36.00
N SER A 331 5.79 54.26 -35.88
CA SER A 331 6.80 54.02 -34.85
C SER A 331 6.24 54.25 -33.44
N TRP A 332 5.37 55.26 -33.29
CA TRP A 332 4.69 55.57 -32.04
C TRP A 332 3.70 54.48 -31.62
N LYS A 333 2.89 53.95 -32.56
CA LYS A 333 1.95 52.86 -32.26
C LYS A 333 2.66 51.59 -31.77
N ASN A 334 3.84 51.30 -32.32
CA ASN A 334 4.64 50.15 -31.91
C ASN A 334 5.23 50.35 -30.50
N LEU A 335 5.70 51.56 -30.18
CA LEU A 335 6.08 51.95 -28.83
C LEU A 335 4.91 51.77 -27.86
N GLN A 336 3.73 52.30 -28.17
CA GLN A 336 2.55 52.21 -27.31
C GLN A 336 2.13 50.76 -27.05
N THR A 337 2.18 49.90 -28.08
CA THR A 337 1.87 48.47 -27.92
C THR A 337 2.84 47.77 -26.97
N ALA A 338 4.14 48.08 -27.07
CA ALA A 338 5.15 47.52 -26.17
C ALA A 338 5.02 48.08 -24.75
N LEU A 339 4.67 49.36 -24.63
CA LEU A 339 4.44 50.04 -23.36
C LEU A 339 3.23 49.46 -22.61
N ASP A 340 2.13 49.19 -23.32
CA ASP A 340 0.92 48.58 -22.74
C ASP A 340 1.18 47.15 -22.25
N VAL A 341 2.08 46.40 -22.90
CA VAL A 341 2.52 45.08 -22.44
C VAL A 341 3.42 45.22 -21.21
N ALA A 342 4.36 46.16 -21.22
CA ALA A 342 5.27 46.42 -20.10
C ALA A 342 4.52 46.86 -18.83
N LYS A 343 3.54 47.76 -18.95
CA LYS A 343 2.72 48.26 -17.82
C LYS A 343 1.90 47.19 -17.11
N LYS A 344 1.55 46.09 -17.80
CA LYS A 344 0.83 44.96 -17.18
C LYS A 344 1.73 44.09 -16.30
N LEU A 345 3.03 44.35 -16.27
CA LEU A 345 4.03 43.54 -15.60
C LEU A 345 4.74 44.28 -14.46
N THR A 346 4.33 45.50 -14.11
CA THR A 346 4.97 46.34 -13.09
C THR A 346 4.80 45.82 -11.67
N ASP A 347 3.71 45.09 -11.41
CA ASP A 347 3.40 44.47 -10.11
C ASP A 347 3.09 42.95 -10.24
N ALA A 348 3.51 42.31 -11.33
CA ALA A 348 3.14 40.93 -11.65
C ALA A 348 4.19 39.90 -11.17
N THR A 349 3.73 38.73 -10.70
CA THR A 349 4.56 37.55 -10.37
C THR A 349 5.09 36.79 -11.60
N ALA A 350 5.18 37.46 -12.75
CA ALA A 350 5.64 36.87 -14.01
C ALA A 350 7.12 36.45 -13.94
N GLU A 351 7.52 35.41 -14.68
CA GLU A 351 8.91 34.94 -14.70
C GLU A 351 9.89 36.07 -15.09
N GLN A 352 11.07 36.18 -14.46
CA GLN A 352 12.07 37.23 -14.77
C GLN A 352 12.40 37.34 -16.26
N THR A 353 12.42 36.22 -16.97
CA THR A 353 12.65 36.23 -18.42
C THR A 353 11.53 36.91 -19.21
N VAL A 354 10.30 36.93 -18.69
CA VAL A 354 9.16 37.64 -19.27
C VAL A 354 9.27 39.14 -19.00
N VAL A 355 9.64 39.53 -17.76
CA VAL A 355 9.89 40.94 -17.39
C VAL A 355 11.08 41.51 -18.15
N ASP A 356 12.19 40.77 -18.24
CA ASP A 356 13.38 41.16 -19.00
C ASP A 356 13.06 41.26 -20.51
N GLN A 357 12.23 40.36 -21.03
CA GLN A 357 11.81 40.42 -22.43
C GLN A 357 10.91 41.62 -22.70
N ALA A 358 9.96 41.92 -21.81
CA ALA A 358 9.12 43.10 -21.93
C ALA A 358 9.93 44.40 -21.87
N ALA A 359 10.92 44.48 -20.96
CA ALA A 359 11.84 45.62 -20.87
C ALA A 359 12.67 45.76 -22.16
N SER A 360 13.23 44.65 -22.66
CA SER A 360 13.99 44.63 -23.91
C SER A 360 13.14 44.97 -25.13
N ASP A 361 11.89 44.52 -25.18
CA ASP A 361 10.96 44.79 -26.28
C ASP A 361 10.55 46.27 -26.29
N LEU A 362 10.29 46.85 -25.11
CA LEU A 362 10.03 48.28 -24.95
C LEU A 362 11.25 49.12 -25.33
N GLU A 363 12.45 48.76 -24.86
CA GLU A 363 13.68 49.48 -25.19
C GLU A 363 14.00 49.39 -26.70
N THR A 364 13.73 48.24 -27.32
CA THR A 364 13.81 48.08 -28.77
C THR A 364 12.81 48.98 -29.49
N ALA A 365 11.58 49.12 -28.96
CA ALA A 365 10.58 49.99 -29.55
C ALA A 365 10.95 51.48 -29.42
N ILE A 366 11.54 51.89 -28.29
CA ILE A 366 12.13 53.24 -28.11
C ILE A 366 13.24 53.49 -29.13
N LEU A 367 14.19 52.56 -29.27
CA LEU A 367 15.30 52.70 -30.23
C LEU A 367 14.85 52.68 -31.69
N ALA A 368 13.68 52.10 -31.96
CA ALA A 368 13.07 52.04 -33.29
C ALA A 368 12.16 53.24 -33.60
N LEU A 369 12.05 54.22 -32.68
CA LEU A 369 11.32 55.45 -32.95
C LEU A 369 11.97 56.24 -34.08
N VAL A 370 11.11 56.74 -34.97
CA VAL A 370 11.52 57.53 -36.13
C VAL A 370 10.99 58.93 -35.93
N LYS A 371 11.89 59.93 -35.90
CA LYS A 371 11.53 61.34 -35.72
C LYS A 371 10.57 61.79 -36.82
N ALA A 372 9.61 62.62 -36.43
CA ALA A 372 8.70 63.27 -37.37
C ALA A 372 9.44 64.42 -38.05
N ASP A 373 10.05 64.17 -39.22
CA ASP A 373 10.53 65.25 -40.08
C ASP A 373 9.41 65.73 -41.02
N THR A 374 9.28 67.05 -41.06
CA THR A 374 8.50 67.83 -42.01
C THR A 374 8.98 67.57 -43.42
N GLU A 375 8.26 66.76 -44.18
CA GLU A 375 7.83 67.05 -45.55
C GLU A 375 7.12 65.84 -46.15
N ASN A 376 6.05 66.17 -46.85
CA ASN A 376 5.11 65.27 -47.51
C ASN A 376 5.75 64.66 -48.76
N THR A 377 5.63 63.35 -48.96
CA THR A 377 5.00 62.75 -50.16
C THR A 377 5.00 61.23 -50.03
N GLY A 378 3.80 60.64 -50.17
CA GLY A 378 3.55 59.26 -49.86
C GLY A 378 4.26 58.25 -50.75
N THR A 379 4.40 57.03 -50.23
CA THR A 379 3.84 55.83 -50.85
C THR A 379 3.69 54.75 -49.79
N THR A 380 2.52 54.15 -49.76
CA THR A 380 2.22 52.96 -48.96
C THR A 380 2.95 51.77 -49.56
N ASP A 381 4.14 51.46 -49.08
CA ASP A 381 4.72 50.14 -49.31
C ASP A 381 3.96 49.13 -48.46
N LYS A 382 2.86 48.61 -49.04
CA LYS A 382 2.24 47.35 -48.62
C LYS A 382 3.39 46.35 -48.47
N LYS A 383 3.81 46.03 -47.24
CA LYS A 383 4.86 45.02 -46.96
C LYS A 383 4.49 43.75 -47.73
N LYS A 384 5.06 43.59 -48.93
CA LYS A 384 4.71 42.50 -49.82
C LYS A 384 5.09 41.21 -49.12
N LYS A 385 4.15 40.26 -49.10
CA LYS A 385 4.40 38.96 -48.51
C LYS A 385 5.72 38.38 -49.06
N PRO A 386 6.67 38.00 -48.20
CA PRO A 386 7.97 37.49 -48.63
C PRO A 386 7.83 36.38 -49.69
N ALA A 387 8.46 36.58 -50.85
CA ALA A 387 8.43 35.61 -51.93
C ALA A 387 9.19 34.33 -51.56
N VAL A 388 8.84 33.20 -52.17
CA VAL A 388 9.59 31.94 -52.03
C VAL A 388 11.05 32.19 -52.44
N GLY A 389 11.99 31.72 -51.62
CA GLY A 389 13.42 31.99 -51.77
C GLY A 389 13.95 33.10 -50.86
N THR A 390 13.08 34.01 -50.37
CA THR A 390 13.48 35.11 -49.49
C THR A 390 14.16 34.58 -48.22
N VAL A 391 15.36 35.07 -47.91
CA VAL A 391 16.06 34.78 -46.65
C VAL A 391 15.97 35.98 -45.73
N LYS A 392 15.48 35.76 -44.50
CA LYS A 392 15.41 36.81 -43.46
C LYS A 392 15.94 36.28 -42.15
N THR A 393 16.66 37.13 -41.42
CA THR A 393 17.15 36.83 -40.09
C THR A 393 16.08 37.24 -39.08
N VAL A 394 15.66 36.31 -38.22
CA VAL A 394 14.78 36.60 -37.07
C VAL A 394 15.48 36.10 -35.82
N GLY A 395 15.75 37.02 -34.89
CA GLY A 395 16.70 36.79 -33.81
C GLY A 395 18.07 36.39 -34.36
N GLN A 396 18.57 35.22 -33.99
CA GLN A 396 19.86 34.71 -34.43
C GLN A 396 19.77 33.64 -35.53
N ILE A 397 18.57 33.38 -36.07
CA ILE A 397 18.33 32.32 -37.06
C ILE A 397 17.96 32.95 -38.41
N LYS A 398 18.63 32.53 -39.49
CA LYS A 398 18.24 32.86 -40.86
C LYS A 398 17.20 31.86 -41.35
N TYR A 399 16.03 32.34 -41.73
CA TYR A 399 14.93 31.56 -42.29
C TYR A 399 14.81 31.82 -43.79
N LYS A 400 14.63 30.75 -44.58
CA LYS A 400 14.33 30.83 -46.01
C LYS A 400 12.87 30.48 -46.24
N VAL A 401 12.12 31.34 -46.92
CA VAL A 401 10.74 31.06 -47.35
C VAL A 401 10.76 29.97 -48.40
N THR A 402 10.01 28.89 -48.20
CA THR A 402 10.01 27.71 -49.09
C THR A 402 8.65 27.42 -49.72
N GLY A 403 7.60 28.13 -49.33
CA GLY A 403 6.25 27.96 -49.86
C GLY A 403 5.29 29.03 -49.37
N LYS A 404 4.00 28.89 -49.69
CA LYS A 404 2.96 29.91 -49.41
C LYS A 404 2.97 30.41 -47.97
N ASN A 405 3.22 29.55 -46.97
CA ASN A 405 3.29 29.88 -45.54
C ASN A 405 4.35 29.04 -44.78
N THR A 406 5.42 28.61 -45.45
CA THR A 406 6.44 27.74 -44.84
C THR A 406 7.82 28.32 -44.96
N VAL A 407 8.63 28.10 -43.94
CA VAL A 407 10.05 28.46 -43.93
C VAL A 407 10.89 27.27 -43.48
N THR A 408 12.15 27.29 -43.91
CA THR A 408 13.20 26.39 -43.45
C THR A 408 14.25 27.19 -42.68
N VAL A 409 14.77 26.63 -41.59
CA VAL A 409 15.96 27.17 -40.92
C VAL A 409 17.15 27.01 -41.86
N ASN A 410 17.56 28.10 -42.50
CA ASN A 410 18.59 28.12 -43.54
C ASN A 410 20.00 28.04 -42.94
N LYS A 411 20.26 28.88 -41.93
CA LYS A 411 21.56 28.94 -41.26
C LYS A 411 21.44 29.69 -39.94
N TYR A 412 22.28 29.36 -38.96
CA TYR A 412 22.44 30.24 -37.80
C TYR A 412 23.33 31.45 -38.12
N ALA A 413 23.01 32.63 -37.58
CA ALA A 413 23.69 33.86 -37.93
C ALA A 413 25.12 33.98 -37.36
N LYS A 414 25.37 33.43 -36.15
CA LYS A 414 26.67 33.52 -35.45
C LYS A 414 27.18 32.15 -34.97
N LYS A 415 28.44 31.78 -35.29
CA LYS A 415 28.99 30.44 -35.00
C LYS A 415 29.22 30.13 -33.51
N ASN A 416 29.16 31.12 -32.62
CA ASN A 416 29.45 31.02 -31.18
C ASN A 416 28.23 30.71 -30.30
N ILE A 417 27.09 30.36 -30.89
CA ILE A 417 25.85 30.01 -30.17
C ILE A 417 26.05 28.92 -29.10
N THR A 418 25.41 29.09 -27.94
CA THR A 418 25.38 28.10 -26.85
C THR A 418 24.07 27.32 -26.76
N LYS A 419 22.91 27.91 -27.11
CA LYS A 419 21.60 27.24 -27.14
C LYS A 419 20.79 27.67 -28.36
N ALA A 420 20.16 26.73 -29.06
CA ALA A 420 19.25 27.03 -30.18
C ALA A 420 17.82 26.64 -29.84
N SER A 421 16.88 27.58 -29.94
CA SER A 421 15.44 27.29 -29.92
C SER A 421 14.84 27.61 -31.28
N ILE A 422 14.38 26.57 -31.98
CA ILE A 422 13.74 26.66 -33.28
C ILE A 422 12.22 26.60 -33.03
N PRO A 423 11.49 27.70 -33.17
CA PRO A 423 10.07 27.75 -32.84
C PRO A 423 9.22 26.99 -33.87
N ALA A 424 7.96 26.71 -33.53
CA ALA A 424 7.02 26.10 -34.47
C ALA A 424 6.63 27.07 -35.61
N THR A 425 6.63 28.38 -35.34
CA THR A 425 6.29 29.45 -36.29
C THR A 425 7.24 30.63 -36.13
N VAL A 426 7.34 31.48 -37.16
CA VAL A 426 8.11 32.73 -37.13
C VAL A 426 7.39 33.82 -37.93
N LYS A 427 7.48 35.07 -37.50
CA LYS A 427 6.95 36.23 -38.24
C LYS A 427 8.04 36.85 -39.12
N ILE A 428 7.75 37.02 -40.42
CA ILE A 428 8.64 37.71 -41.38
C ILE A 428 7.80 38.74 -42.12
N ASN A 429 8.18 40.02 -42.05
CA ASN A 429 7.40 41.15 -42.58
C ASN A 429 5.93 41.15 -42.10
N GLY A 430 5.68 40.77 -40.84
CA GLY A 430 4.32 40.69 -40.26
C GLY A 430 3.53 39.42 -40.59
N TYR A 431 3.98 38.59 -41.54
CA TYR A 431 3.31 37.33 -41.87
C TYR A 431 3.86 36.16 -41.07
N THR A 432 2.96 35.28 -40.60
CA THR A 432 3.31 34.06 -39.85
C THR A 432 3.63 32.90 -40.81
N PHE A 433 4.81 32.31 -40.66
CA PHE A 433 5.25 31.13 -41.40
C PHE A 433 5.46 29.95 -40.46
N LYS A 434 5.07 28.74 -40.89
CA LYS A 434 5.40 27.49 -40.19
C LYS A 434 6.85 27.11 -40.46
N VAL A 435 7.61 26.79 -39.43
CA VAL A 435 8.99 26.27 -39.58
C VAL A 435 8.91 24.77 -39.84
N THR A 436 9.17 24.35 -41.07
CA THR A 436 8.91 22.97 -41.52
C THR A 436 10.16 22.12 -41.70
N ALA A 437 11.35 22.73 -41.76
CA ALA A 437 12.59 22.00 -41.93
C ALA A 437 13.80 22.75 -41.35
N ILE A 438 14.89 22.01 -41.14
CA ILE A 438 16.24 22.52 -40.89
C ILE A 438 17.08 22.18 -42.11
N ALA A 439 17.68 23.18 -42.74
CA ALA A 439 18.45 23.02 -43.97
C ALA A 439 19.76 22.25 -43.74
N ASP A 440 20.35 21.82 -44.85
CA ASP A 440 21.66 21.21 -44.87
C ASP A 440 22.70 22.16 -44.26
N SER A 441 23.54 21.62 -43.36
CA SER A 441 24.59 22.35 -42.67
C SER A 441 24.17 23.59 -41.87
N ALA A 442 22.87 23.75 -41.52
CA ALA A 442 22.35 24.96 -40.89
C ALA A 442 23.07 25.36 -39.58
N PHE A 443 23.53 24.37 -38.79
CA PHE A 443 24.29 24.50 -37.55
C PHE A 443 25.64 23.76 -37.59
N SER A 444 26.13 23.41 -38.77
CA SER A 444 27.40 22.69 -38.92
C SER A 444 28.56 23.48 -38.30
N GLY A 445 29.31 22.83 -37.40
CA GLY A 445 30.47 23.39 -36.72
C GLY A 445 30.17 24.36 -35.57
N CYS A 446 28.93 24.43 -35.07
CA CYS A 446 28.59 25.21 -33.88
C CYS A 446 29.19 24.56 -32.61
N SER A 447 30.50 24.70 -32.41
CA SER A 447 31.29 24.02 -31.37
C SER A 447 30.99 24.43 -29.94
N LYS A 448 30.25 25.54 -29.74
CA LYS A 448 29.78 26.00 -28.42
C LYS A 448 28.34 25.59 -28.09
N LEU A 449 27.61 25.06 -29.07
CA LEU A 449 26.19 24.70 -28.92
C LEU A 449 26.04 23.52 -27.97
N THR A 450 25.26 23.67 -26.90
CA THR A 450 25.03 22.64 -25.88
C THR A 450 23.61 22.07 -25.93
N LYS A 451 22.61 22.86 -26.32
CA LYS A 451 21.21 22.43 -26.35
C LYS A 451 20.48 22.94 -27.59
N VAL A 452 19.68 22.05 -28.20
CA VAL A 452 18.77 22.39 -29.31
C VAL A 452 17.36 21.94 -28.98
N THR A 453 16.38 22.83 -29.14
CA THR A 453 14.95 22.52 -29.08
C THR A 453 14.29 22.87 -30.41
N VAL A 454 13.47 21.96 -30.94
CA VAL A 454 12.80 22.09 -32.24
C VAL A 454 11.28 21.98 -32.07
N GLY A 455 10.58 23.00 -32.57
CA GLY A 455 9.13 23.12 -32.51
C GLY A 455 8.35 22.05 -33.28
N SER A 456 7.04 22.00 -33.05
CA SER A 456 6.15 20.92 -33.48
C SER A 456 5.96 20.77 -35.00
N ASN A 457 6.23 21.82 -35.79
CA ASN A 457 5.99 21.83 -37.24
C ASN A 457 7.13 21.25 -38.10
N VAL A 458 8.31 20.97 -37.53
CA VAL A 458 9.49 20.54 -38.29
C VAL A 458 9.37 19.08 -38.74
N LYS A 459 9.35 18.86 -40.05
CA LYS A 459 9.21 17.55 -40.69
C LYS A 459 10.54 16.94 -41.13
N ALA A 460 11.58 17.75 -41.33
CA ALA A 460 12.86 17.28 -41.85
C ALA A 460 14.07 17.99 -41.24
N ILE A 461 15.13 17.22 -40.97
CA ILE A 461 16.47 17.70 -40.62
C ILE A 461 17.40 17.38 -41.78
N GLY A 462 18.08 18.40 -42.30
CA GLY A 462 18.96 18.30 -43.47
C GLY A 462 20.25 17.53 -43.24
N ASN A 463 20.98 17.30 -44.33
CA ASN A 463 22.31 16.67 -44.29
C ASN A 463 23.29 17.55 -43.53
N LYS A 464 24.10 16.94 -42.66
CA LYS A 464 25.09 17.64 -41.82
C LYS A 464 24.50 18.80 -41.00
N ALA A 465 23.20 18.82 -40.74
CA ALA A 465 22.52 19.96 -40.11
C ALA A 465 23.19 20.41 -38.80
N PHE A 466 23.67 19.48 -37.99
CA PHE A 466 24.39 19.70 -36.73
C PHE A 466 25.80 19.12 -36.74
N TYR A 467 26.39 18.82 -37.90
CA TYR A 467 27.68 18.17 -38.02
C TYR A 467 28.78 18.86 -37.19
N LYS A 468 29.52 18.08 -36.37
CA LYS A 468 30.60 18.56 -35.50
C LYS A 468 30.18 19.66 -34.50
N CYS A 469 28.97 19.62 -33.98
CA CYS A 469 28.57 20.36 -32.78
C CYS A 469 29.10 19.66 -31.53
N THR A 470 30.42 19.73 -31.31
CA THR A 470 31.14 18.89 -30.34
C THR A 470 30.74 19.07 -28.87
N LYS A 471 30.10 20.19 -28.52
CA LYS A 471 29.56 20.44 -27.17
C LYS A 471 28.07 20.15 -27.02
N LEU A 472 27.37 19.74 -28.09
CA LEU A 472 25.93 19.50 -28.05
C LEU A 472 25.68 18.31 -27.13
N THR A 473 24.93 18.51 -26.05
CA THR A 473 24.58 17.45 -25.08
C THR A 473 23.15 16.97 -25.25
N THR A 474 22.25 17.89 -25.63
CA THR A 474 20.81 17.62 -25.69
C THR A 474 20.17 18.14 -26.98
N PHE A 475 19.43 17.27 -27.67
CA PHE A 475 18.59 17.59 -28.81
C PHE A 475 17.15 17.13 -28.55
N THR A 476 16.19 18.05 -28.62
CA THR A 476 14.77 17.74 -28.45
C THR A 476 13.98 18.20 -29.66
N ALA A 477 13.29 17.28 -30.33
CA ALA A 477 12.30 17.58 -31.36
C ALA A 477 10.89 17.25 -30.87
N SER A 478 10.09 18.30 -30.67
CA SER A 478 8.69 18.19 -30.23
C SER A 478 7.73 17.82 -31.36
N SER A 479 8.21 17.71 -32.60
CA SER A 479 7.36 17.35 -33.74
C SER A 479 6.96 15.87 -33.72
N THR A 480 5.65 15.64 -33.84
CA THR A 480 5.09 14.31 -34.11
C THR A 480 5.24 13.91 -35.59
N GLY A 481 5.47 14.88 -36.48
CA GLY A 481 5.53 14.71 -37.93
C GLY A 481 6.93 14.61 -38.54
N LEU A 482 8.00 14.61 -37.74
CA LEU A 482 9.38 14.47 -38.21
C LEU A 482 9.59 13.12 -38.91
N ASN A 483 9.80 13.13 -40.23
CA ASN A 483 9.91 11.91 -41.03
C ASN A 483 11.29 11.76 -41.72
N LYS A 484 12.16 12.78 -41.62
CA LYS A 484 13.48 12.77 -42.26
C LYS A 484 14.58 13.32 -41.35
N ILE A 485 15.69 12.58 -41.25
CA ILE A 485 16.96 13.00 -40.64
C ILE A 485 18.07 12.74 -41.66
N GLY A 486 18.77 13.78 -42.10
CA GLY A 486 19.71 13.73 -43.20
C GLY A 486 20.99 12.92 -42.94
N LYS A 487 21.76 12.68 -44.01
CA LYS A 487 23.08 12.06 -43.94
C LYS A 487 23.98 12.89 -43.02
N GLU A 488 24.68 12.22 -42.11
CA GLU A 488 25.63 12.85 -41.17
C GLU A 488 25.03 13.99 -40.31
N ALA A 489 23.71 14.04 -40.13
CA ALA A 489 23.02 15.15 -39.48
C ALA A 489 23.60 15.51 -38.09
N PHE A 490 23.98 14.52 -37.28
CA PHE A 490 24.60 14.67 -35.96
C PHE A 490 25.99 14.04 -35.90
N SER A 491 26.65 13.88 -37.06
CA SER A 491 27.93 13.19 -37.11
C SER A 491 29.04 14.04 -36.45
N GLY A 492 29.77 13.44 -35.52
CA GLY A 492 30.84 14.11 -34.77
C GLY A 492 30.36 14.92 -33.55
N ASP A 493 29.08 14.81 -33.17
CA ASP A 493 28.53 15.46 -31.97
C ASP A 493 28.89 14.69 -30.71
N LYS A 494 30.19 14.69 -30.38
CA LYS A 494 30.81 13.78 -29.41
C LYS A 494 30.16 13.77 -28.02
N LYS A 495 29.56 14.88 -27.59
CA LYS A 495 28.89 15.00 -26.29
C LYS A 495 27.39 14.74 -26.33
N LEU A 496 26.80 14.48 -27.51
CA LEU A 496 25.36 14.35 -27.65
C LEU A 496 24.91 13.07 -26.95
N ALA A 497 24.25 13.27 -25.80
CA ALA A 497 23.92 12.24 -24.84
C ALA A 497 22.41 12.01 -24.76
N ASN A 498 21.61 13.07 -24.93
CA ASN A 498 20.16 13.02 -24.76
C ASN A 498 19.47 13.48 -26.03
N ILE A 499 18.79 12.56 -26.70
CA ILE A 499 18.03 12.82 -27.92
C ILE A 499 16.56 12.49 -27.64
N THR A 500 15.66 13.46 -27.77
CA THR A 500 14.22 13.25 -27.61
C THR A 500 13.52 13.51 -28.94
N LEU A 501 12.81 12.50 -29.47
CA LEU A 501 12.08 12.60 -30.73
C LEU A 501 10.63 12.19 -30.50
N LYS A 502 9.66 13.11 -30.61
CA LYS A 502 8.23 12.81 -30.40
C LYS A 502 7.52 12.15 -31.59
N THR A 503 8.23 11.84 -32.67
CA THR A 503 7.63 11.37 -33.92
C THR A 503 7.41 9.86 -33.98
N THR A 504 6.30 9.47 -34.61
CA THR A 504 6.01 8.08 -35.02
C THR A 504 6.25 7.82 -36.51
N LYS A 505 6.75 8.82 -37.25
CA LYS A 505 6.79 8.82 -38.73
C LYS A 505 8.17 8.54 -39.33
N LEU A 506 9.21 8.29 -38.53
CA LEU A 506 10.53 7.95 -39.07
C LEU A 506 10.52 6.54 -39.67
N LYS A 507 11.14 6.42 -40.85
CA LYS A 507 11.40 5.14 -41.53
C LYS A 507 12.90 4.97 -41.75
N LYS A 508 13.37 3.73 -41.96
CA LYS A 508 14.80 3.44 -42.23
C LYS A 508 15.36 4.22 -43.43
N SER A 509 14.55 4.45 -44.45
CA SER A 509 14.88 5.28 -45.63
C SER A 509 14.90 6.78 -45.32
N GLY A 510 14.15 7.22 -44.31
CA GLY A 510 14.10 8.61 -43.85
C GLY A 510 15.28 9.03 -42.99
N VAL A 511 16.07 8.08 -42.47
CA VAL A 511 17.30 8.37 -41.72
C VAL A 511 18.53 8.12 -42.59
N GLY A 512 19.31 9.17 -42.84
CA GLY A 512 20.47 9.15 -43.73
C GLY A 512 21.64 8.36 -43.17
N LYS A 513 22.55 7.92 -44.05
CA LYS A 513 23.78 7.22 -43.68
C LYS A 513 24.57 8.05 -42.66
N ASP A 514 25.11 7.38 -41.64
CA ASP A 514 25.95 7.99 -40.60
C ASP A 514 25.32 9.18 -39.86
N ALA A 515 23.99 9.29 -39.85
CA ALA A 515 23.26 10.38 -39.19
C ALA A 515 23.67 10.59 -37.73
N PHE A 516 24.05 9.51 -37.02
CA PHE A 516 24.43 9.52 -35.61
C PHE A 516 25.87 9.04 -35.37
N LYS A 517 26.73 9.08 -36.39
CA LYS A 517 28.12 8.63 -36.27
C LYS A 517 28.90 9.48 -35.27
N ASN A 518 29.66 8.85 -34.37
CA ASN A 518 30.51 9.54 -33.39
C ASN A 518 29.77 10.46 -32.39
N ILE A 519 28.49 10.16 -32.09
CA ILE A 519 27.82 10.71 -30.90
C ILE A 519 28.29 9.98 -29.63
N LYS A 520 27.84 10.39 -28.43
CA LYS A 520 28.20 9.72 -27.17
C LYS A 520 27.83 8.22 -27.25
N LYS A 521 28.79 7.33 -26.92
CA LYS A 521 28.65 5.87 -27.09
C LYS A 521 27.40 5.28 -26.42
N ASN A 522 27.02 5.81 -25.26
CA ASN A 522 25.86 5.41 -24.45
C ASN A 522 24.72 6.45 -24.50
N ALA A 523 24.58 7.18 -25.60
CA ALA A 523 23.51 8.14 -25.78
C ALA A 523 22.12 7.51 -25.56
N THR A 524 21.23 8.27 -24.94
CA THR A 524 19.85 7.91 -24.68
C THR A 524 18.94 8.61 -25.68
N PHE A 525 18.13 7.82 -26.39
CA PHE A 525 17.06 8.26 -27.26
C PHE A 525 15.72 8.04 -26.55
N LYS A 526 14.95 9.11 -26.32
CA LYS A 526 13.56 9.04 -25.87
C LYS A 526 12.62 9.16 -27.06
N VAL A 527 11.80 8.14 -27.29
CA VAL A 527 10.93 8.01 -28.47
C VAL A 527 9.55 7.48 -28.05
N PRO A 528 8.48 7.61 -28.87
CA PRO A 528 7.18 7.04 -28.54
C PRO A 528 7.29 5.55 -28.26
N GLU A 529 6.57 5.06 -27.25
CA GLU A 529 6.65 3.67 -26.76
C GLU A 529 6.56 2.63 -27.88
N LYS A 530 5.57 2.80 -28.77
CA LYS A 530 5.35 1.93 -29.96
C LYS A 530 6.48 1.95 -30.99
N LYS A 531 7.51 2.77 -30.82
CA LYS A 531 8.64 2.95 -31.75
C LYS A 531 10.00 2.63 -31.15
N VAL A 532 10.07 2.23 -29.88
CA VAL A 532 11.33 1.91 -29.20
C VAL A 532 12.14 0.86 -29.97
N SER A 533 11.52 -0.27 -30.36
CA SER A 533 12.20 -1.34 -31.09
C SER A 533 12.63 -0.92 -32.50
N ASP A 534 11.66 -0.44 -33.31
CA ASP A 534 11.88 0.03 -34.68
C ASP A 534 13.03 1.05 -34.77
N TYR A 535 12.99 2.07 -33.91
CA TYR A 535 13.94 3.15 -33.95
C TYR A 535 15.31 2.74 -33.42
N LYS A 536 15.38 1.83 -32.44
CA LYS A 536 16.65 1.25 -32.01
C LYS A 536 17.38 0.57 -33.16
N ALA A 537 16.68 -0.22 -33.98
CA ALA A 537 17.26 -0.84 -35.17
C ALA A 537 17.71 0.22 -36.19
N ILE A 538 16.88 1.23 -36.45
CA ILE A 538 17.21 2.32 -37.38
C ILE A 538 18.46 3.06 -36.90
N PHE A 539 18.51 3.56 -35.66
CA PHE A 539 19.62 4.38 -35.17
C PHE A 539 20.95 3.63 -35.20
N LYS A 540 20.98 2.36 -34.78
CA LYS A 540 22.17 1.50 -34.89
C LYS A 540 22.63 1.36 -36.33
N SER A 541 21.70 1.11 -37.27
CA SER A 541 22.04 1.02 -38.70
C SER A 541 22.51 2.34 -39.33
N LYS A 542 22.37 3.47 -38.63
CA LYS A 542 22.67 4.83 -39.11
C LYS A 542 23.77 5.52 -38.30
N GLY A 543 24.69 4.72 -37.73
CA GLY A 543 25.94 5.19 -37.13
C GLY A 543 25.90 5.40 -35.63
N ALA A 544 24.77 5.21 -34.96
CA ALA A 544 24.71 5.29 -33.50
C ALA A 544 25.48 4.11 -32.86
N GLY A 545 26.06 4.33 -31.67
CA GLY A 545 26.89 3.34 -31.00
C GLY A 545 26.14 2.04 -30.64
N LYS A 546 26.88 0.93 -30.47
CA LYS A 546 26.32 -0.38 -30.09
C LYS A 546 25.54 -0.32 -28.75
N ASN A 547 25.97 0.56 -27.84
CA ASN A 547 25.51 0.67 -26.46
C ASN A 547 24.50 1.81 -26.23
N ILE A 548 23.83 2.30 -27.28
CA ILE A 548 22.78 3.31 -27.11
C ILE A 548 21.61 2.75 -26.30
N LYS A 549 20.99 3.62 -25.52
CA LYS A 549 19.74 3.35 -24.80
C LYS A 549 18.59 3.95 -25.62
N VAL A 550 17.55 3.18 -25.92
CA VAL A 550 16.31 3.71 -26.51
C VAL A 550 15.21 3.44 -25.51
N LYS A 551 14.62 4.51 -24.97
CA LYS A 551 13.62 4.49 -23.90
C LYS A 551 12.32 5.10 -24.40
N LYS A 552 11.20 4.73 -23.77
CA LYS A 552 9.93 5.44 -23.96
C LYS A 552 10.05 6.89 -23.46
N LEU A 553 9.27 7.78 -24.10
CA LEU A 553 9.21 9.21 -23.79
C LEU A 553 8.91 9.46 -22.32
#